data_AF-A0A7J6SI36-F1
#
_entry.id   AF-A0A7J6SI36-F1
#
_cell.length_a   1.000
_cell.length_b   1.000
_cell.length_c   1.000
_cell.angle_alpha   90.00
_cell.angle_beta   90.00
_cell.angle_gamma   90.00
#
_symmetry.space_group_name_H-M   'P 1'
#
loop_
_entity.id
_entity.type
_entity.pdbx_description
1 polymer ?
#
loop_
_entity_poly.entity_id
_entity_poly.type
_entity_poly.pdbx_seq_one_letter_code
_entity_poly.pdbx_strand_id
1 'polypeptide(L)'
;MWNVVFNKGFGPSFPVRLVKCSVKEAELLPTADSLYWDSPISPDGIQQSLRLLSWIEENKNSNKYARLLAGDDQEHTSVMASSNLRRAVSTGMIALSARLLRGEEAPSAGGHRQEQIYVMSALQ
;
A
#
# COMPACT_ATOMS: atom_id res chain seq x y z
N MET A 1 -8.58 -5.47 7.81
CA MET A 1 -9.78 -6.25 8.24
C MET A 1 -11.00 -6.00 7.35
N TRP A 2 -11.22 -4.75 6.90
CA TRP A 2 -12.28 -4.36 5.95
C TRP A 2 -12.45 -5.33 4.76
N ASN A 3 -11.32 -5.66 4.12
CA ASN A 3 -11.26 -6.57 2.97
C ASN A 3 -11.81 -7.98 3.29
N VAL A 4 -11.63 -8.43 4.53
CA VAL A 4 -12.06 -9.76 5.01
C VAL A 4 -13.57 -9.81 5.27
N VAL A 5 -14.16 -8.69 5.71
CA VAL A 5 -15.60 -8.60 6.01
C VAL A 5 -16.40 -8.36 4.74
N PHE A 6 -16.03 -7.35 3.97
CA PHE A 6 -16.87 -6.82 2.89
C PHE A 6 -16.46 -7.31 1.49
N ASN A 7 -15.17 -7.60 1.24
CA ASN A 7 -14.69 -7.93 -0.11
C ASN A 7 -14.70 -9.43 -0.44
N LYS A 8 -15.01 -10.32 0.52
CA LYS A 8 -15.21 -11.77 0.30
C LYS A 8 -16.68 -12.15 0.01
N GLY A 9 -17.54 -11.17 -0.28
CA GLY A 9 -18.97 -11.35 -0.60
C GLY A 9 -19.87 -11.66 0.60
N PHE A 10 -21.18 -11.44 0.48
CA PHE A 10 -22.19 -11.65 1.52
C PHE A 10 -22.65 -13.12 1.65
N GLY A 11 -21.71 -14.06 1.66
CA GLY A 11 -22.01 -15.48 1.85
C GLY A 11 -22.47 -15.81 3.28
N PRO A 12 -22.86 -17.06 3.56
CA PRO A 12 -23.34 -17.49 4.89
C PRO A 12 -22.31 -17.34 6.02
N SER A 13 -21.02 -17.17 5.70
CA SER A 13 -19.97 -16.85 6.67
C SER A 13 -19.90 -15.36 7.05
N PHE A 14 -20.65 -14.49 6.36
CA PHE A 14 -20.64 -13.04 6.57
C PHE A 14 -21.03 -12.62 8.00
N PRO A 15 -22.11 -13.12 8.62
CA PRO A 15 -22.48 -12.74 9.98
C PRO A 15 -21.40 -13.11 10.99
N VAL A 16 -20.79 -14.28 10.85
CA VAL A 16 -19.70 -14.75 11.72
C VAL A 16 -18.46 -13.86 11.58
N ARG A 17 -18.12 -13.43 10.35
CA ARG A 17 -17.00 -12.49 10.12
C ARG A 17 -17.29 -11.11 10.71
N LEU A 18 -18.53 -10.65 10.64
CA LEU A 18 -18.96 -9.35 11.15
C LEU A 18 -18.94 -9.33 12.68
N VAL A 19 -19.48 -10.35 13.34
CA VAL A 19 -19.43 -10.48 14.81
C VAL A 19 -17.99 -10.61 15.30
N LYS A 20 -17.17 -11.45 14.66
CA LYS A 20 -15.76 -11.60 15.02
C LYS A 20 -14.97 -10.29 14.86
N CYS A 21 -15.30 -9.46 13.87
CA CYS A 21 -14.69 -8.13 13.72
C CYS A 21 -15.21 -7.14 14.75
N SER A 22 -16.50 -7.19 15.09
CA SER A 22 -17.09 -6.30 16.10
C SER A 22 -16.50 -6.57 17.49
N VAL A 23 -16.27 -7.85 17.85
CA VAL A 23 -15.59 -8.22 19.10
C VAL A 23 -14.14 -7.72 19.12
N LYS A 24 -13.40 -7.89 18.02
CA LYS A 24 -12.02 -7.38 17.92
C LYS A 24 -11.93 -5.85 17.93
N GLU A 25 -12.91 -5.14 17.36
CA GLU A 25 -13.00 -3.69 17.46
C GLU A 25 -13.30 -3.26 18.90
N ALA A 26 -14.19 -3.98 19.58
CA ALA A 26 -14.50 -3.71 20.98
C ALA A 26 -13.30 -3.91 21.92
N GLU A 27 -12.44 -4.89 21.63
CA GLU A 27 -11.15 -5.08 22.33
C GLU A 27 -10.16 -3.93 22.09
N LEU A 28 -10.30 -3.22 20.96
CA LEU A 28 -9.45 -2.08 20.57
C LEU A 28 -10.06 -0.71 20.90
N LEU A 29 -11.28 -0.65 21.42
CA LEU A 29 -11.89 0.60 21.93
C LEU A 29 -11.02 1.43 22.91
N PRO A 30 -10.20 0.83 23.81
CA PRO A 30 -9.33 1.63 24.68
C PRO A 30 -8.07 2.17 23.98
N THR A 31 -7.82 1.77 22.73
CA THR A 31 -6.72 2.24 21.89
C THR A 31 -7.23 3.20 20.81
N ALA A 32 -6.41 4.16 20.37
CA ALA A 32 -6.74 5.06 19.25
C ALA A 32 -6.78 4.35 17.87
N ASP A 33 -6.71 3.02 17.87
CA ASP A 33 -6.69 2.17 16.68
C ASP A 33 -8.11 1.69 16.34
N SER A 34 -8.62 2.08 15.17
CA SER A 34 -9.86 1.51 14.62
C SER A 34 -9.56 0.52 13.50
N LEU A 35 -10.08 -0.70 13.60
CA LEU A 35 -10.03 -1.71 12.53
C LEU A 35 -11.05 -1.44 11.43
N TYR A 36 -12.03 -0.57 11.66
CA TYR A 36 -12.99 -0.16 10.63
C TYR A 36 -12.48 1.02 9.81
N TRP A 37 -11.97 2.07 10.46
CA TRP A 37 -11.53 3.29 9.78
C TRP A 37 -10.12 3.14 9.19
N ASP A 38 -9.16 2.79 10.05
CA ASP A 38 -7.74 2.76 9.72
C ASP A 38 -7.13 1.36 9.93
N SER A 39 -7.76 0.37 9.32
CA SER A 39 -7.34 -1.03 9.47
C SER A 39 -5.96 -1.27 8.84
N PRO A 40 -5.08 -2.08 9.47
CA PRO A 40 -3.82 -2.50 8.86
C PRO A 40 -4.07 -3.33 7.59
N ILE A 41 -3.03 -3.42 6.74
CA ILE A 41 -3.05 -4.25 5.54
C ILE A 41 -3.34 -5.72 5.91
N SER A 42 -4.19 -6.39 5.13
CA SER A 42 -4.49 -7.81 5.36
C SER A 42 -3.36 -8.70 4.83
N PRO A 43 -3.19 -9.94 5.34
CA PRO A 43 -2.22 -10.89 4.79
C PRO A 43 -2.38 -11.10 3.27
N ASP A 44 -3.62 -11.22 2.79
CA ASP A 44 -3.93 -11.28 1.35
C ASP A 44 -3.44 -10.02 0.60
N GLY A 45 -3.52 -8.85 1.23
CA GLY A 45 -3.07 -7.58 0.66
C GLY A 45 -1.56 -7.47 0.62
N ILE A 46 -0.86 -8.02 1.62
CA ILE A 46 0.60 -8.17 1.61
C ILE A 46 1.02 -9.04 0.42
N GLN A 47 0.38 -10.20 0.24
CA GLN A 47 0.68 -11.08 -0.90
C GLN A 47 0.42 -10.40 -2.25
N GLN A 48 -0.69 -9.67 -2.39
CA GLN A 48 -0.98 -8.91 -3.60
C GLN A 48 0.08 -7.83 -3.87
N SER A 49 0.52 -7.13 -2.83
CA SER A 49 1.55 -6.08 -2.94
C SER A 49 2.91 -6.67 -3.32
N LEU A 50 3.26 -7.83 -2.76
CA LEU A 50 4.48 -8.57 -3.13
C LEU A 50 4.43 -9.08 -4.57
N ARG A 51 3.28 -9.58 -5.04
CA ARG A 51 3.11 -9.97 -6.45
C ARG A 51 3.29 -8.80 -7.40
N LEU A 52 2.79 -7.62 -7.02
CA LEU A 52 2.99 -6.40 -7.80
C LEU A 52 4.47 -6.02 -7.85
N LEU A 53 5.19 -6.10 -6.73
CA LEU A 53 6.64 -5.87 -6.68
C LEU A 53 7.39 -6.81 -7.63
N SER A 54 7.15 -8.13 -7.54
CA SER A 54 7.78 -9.12 -8.42
C SER A 54 7.46 -8.85 -9.89
N TRP A 55 6.21 -8.53 -10.20
CA TRP A 55 5.80 -8.20 -11.57
C TRP A 55 6.52 -6.95 -12.11
N ILE A 56 6.69 -5.91 -11.29
CA ILE A 56 7.44 -4.70 -11.69
C ILE A 56 8.89 -5.05 -12.03
N GLU A 57 9.56 -5.81 -11.16
CA GLU A 57 10.97 -6.19 -11.37
C GLU A 57 11.18 -7.07 -12.60
N GLU A 58 10.27 -8.02 -12.86
CA GLU A 58 10.32 -8.89 -14.04
C GLU A 58 10.05 -8.12 -15.35
N ASN A 59 9.20 -7.09 -15.31
CA ASN A 59 8.70 -6.42 -16.52
C ASN A 59 9.31 -5.04 -16.77
N LYS A 60 10.19 -4.52 -15.92
CA LYS A 60 10.79 -3.17 -16.08
C LYS A 60 11.51 -2.95 -17.41
N ASN A 61 12.07 -4.01 -17.99
CA ASN A 61 12.79 -3.95 -19.26
C ASN A 61 11.85 -4.00 -20.48
N SER A 62 10.76 -4.77 -20.38
CA SER A 62 9.82 -5.03 -21.49
C SER A 62 8.62 -4.10 -21.52
N ASN A 63 8.21 -3.53 -20.39
CA ASN A 63 6.99 -2.74 -20.24
C ASN A 63 7.30 -1.33 -19.76
N LYS A 64 6.85 -0.32 -20.54
CA LYS A 64 7.00 1.11 -20.20
C LYS A 64 6.42 1.45 -18.83
N TYR A 65 5.26 0.90 -18.49
CA TYR A 65 4.59 1.17 -17.21
C TYR A 65 5.33 0.56 -16.03
N ALA A 66 5.86 -0.67 -16.19
CA ALA A 66 6.68 -1.28 -15.16
C ALA A 66 7.96 -0.47 -14.92
N ARG A 67 8.58 0.06 -15.98
CA ARG A 67 9.74 0.96 -15.87
C ARG A 67 9.43 2.26 -15.14
N LEU A 68 8.29 2.88 -15.45
CA LEU A 68 7.81 4.09 -14.78
C LEU A 68 7.52 3.85 -13.30
N LEU A 69 6.93 2.70 -12.96
CA LEU A 69 6.66 2.30 -11.57
C LEU A 69 7.96 1.97 -10.82
N ALA A 70 8.93 1.35 -11.48
CA ALA A 70 10.26 1.08 -10.93
C ALA A 70 11.10 2.35 -10.70
N GLY A 71 10.72 3.49 -11.30
CA GLY A 71 11.47 4.74 -11.21
C GLY A 71 12.72 4.79 -12.09
N ASP A 72 12.85 3.85 -13.04
CA ASP A 72 14.01 3.75 -13.93
C ASP A 72 13.89 4.69 -15.16
N ASP A 73 12.80 5.45 -15.25
CA ASP A 73 12.55 6.41 -16.33
C ASP A 73 13.13 7.79 -15.98
N GLN A 74 14.19 8.19 -16.69
CA GLN A 74 14.88 9.47 -16.51
C GLN A 74 14.11 10.64 -17.15
N GLU A 75 13.15 10.36 -18.04
CA GLU A 75 12.41 11.41 -18.76
C GLU A 75 11.20 11.95 -17.99
N HIS A 76 10.70 11.20 -17.01
CA HIS A 76 9.46 11.51 -16.32
C HIS A 76 9.61 11.45 -14.79
N THR A 77 9.29 12.56 -14.13
CA THR A 77 9.16 12.57 -12.68
C THR A 77 7.89 11.84 -12.26
N SER A 78 8.05 10.69 -11.60
CA SER A 78 6.96 9.90 -11.06
C SER A 78 6.77 10.20 -9.57
N VAL A 79 5.55 10.58 -9.17
CA VAL A 79 5.21 10.91 -7.78
C VAL A 79 4.28 9.83 -7.23
N MET A 80 4.59 9.35 -6.02
CA MET A 80 3.72 8.40 -5.34
C MET A 80 2.66 9.17 -4.53
N ALA A 81 1.39 8.89 -4.83
CA ALA A 81 0.25 9.42 -4.10
C ALA A 81 -0.48 8.27 -3.39
N SER A 82 -0.80 8.48 -2.11
CA SER A 82 -1.63 7.55 -1.33
C SER A 82 -2.64 8.32 -0.49
N SER A 83 -3.73 7.66 -0.08
CA SER A 83 -4.60 8.20 0.95
C SER A 83 -3.97 8.06 2.34
N ASN A 84 -4.45 8.82 3.32
CA ASN A 84 -4.00 8.73 4.72
C ASN A 84 -4.40 7.43 5.46
N LEU A 85 -4.69 6.36 4.72
CA LEU A 85 -5.05 5.07 5.30
C LEU A 85 -3.80 4.21 5.43
N ARG A 86 -3.52 3.66 6.62
CA ARG A 86 -2.35 2.81 6.86
C ARG A 86 -2.24 1.68 5.85
N ARG A 87 -3.36 1.03 5.50
CA ARG A 87 -3.40 0.00 4.45
C ARG A 87 -2.92 0.49 3.07
N ALA A 88 -3.29 1.71 2.67
CA ALA A 88 -2.95 2.25 1.36
C ALA A 88 -1.47 2.61 1.31
N VAL A 89 -0.98 3.27 2.36
CA VAL A 89 0.45 3.56 2.54
C VAL A 89 1.26 2.26 2.54
N SER A 90 0.88 1.27 3.35
CA SER A 90 1.59 -0.02 3.42
C SER A 90 1.61 -0.76 2.08
N THR A 91 0.51 -0.79 1.33
CA THR A 91 0.47 -1.42 0.00
C THR A 91 1.49 -0.77 -0.93
N GLY A 92 1.50 0.56 -0.98
CA GLY A 92 2.42 1.29 -1.83
C GLY A 92 3.89 1.12 -1.41
N MET A 93 4.18 1.17 -0.10
CA MET A 93 5.52 0.93 0.43
C MET A 93 6.04 -0.47 0.09
N ILE A 94 5.20 -1.50 0.20
CA ILE A 94 5.60 -2.88 -0.14
C ILE A 94 5.81 -3.00 -1.65
N ALA A 95 4.83 -2.57 -2.45
CA ALA A 95 4.85 -2.75 -3.90
C ALA A 95 5.97 -1.95 -4.59
N LEU A 96 6.34 -0.79 -4.05
CA LEU A 96 7.37 0.11 -4.61
C LEU A 96 8.67 0.11 -3.80
N SER A 97 8.82 -0.82 -2.85
CA SER A 97 10.00 -0.93 -1.97
C SER A 97 11.32 -0.93 -2.74
N ALA A 98 11.41 -1.66 -3.86
CA ALA A 98 12.63 -1.71 -4.68
C ALA A 98 13.04 -0.35 -5.25
N ARG A 99 12.08 0.54 -5.52
CA ARG A 99 12.36 1.91 -5.96
C ARG A 99 12.78 2.78 -4.78
N LEU A 100 12.05 2.71 -3.67
CA LEU A 100 12.30 3.54 -2.49
C LEU A 100 13.69 3.29 -1.88
N LEU A 101 14.10 2.02 -1.77
CA LEU A 101 15.42 1.66 -1.24
C LEU A 101 16.57 2.16 -2.14
N ARG A 102 16.37 2.20 -3.46
CA ARG A 102 17.36 2.75 -4.40
C ARG A 102 17.55 4.26 -4.24
N GLY A 103 16.49 4.98 -3.87
CA GLY A 103 16.57 6.41 -3.57
C GLY A 103 17.37 6.73 -2.30
N GLU A 104 17.42 5.81 -1.33
CA GLU A 104 18.21 5.97 -0.11
C GLU A 104 19.70 5.63 -0.29
N GLU A 105 20.04 4.66 -1.16
CA GLU A 105 21.42 4.21 -1.38
C GLU A 105 22.23 5.08 -2.36
N ALA A 106 21.59 5.97 -3.13
CA ALA A 106 22.30 6.86 -4.03
C ALA A 106 23.06 7.95 -3.25
N PRO A 107 24.41 7.97 -3.27
CA PRO A 107 25.17 9.06 -2.66
C PRO A 107 24.79 10.36 -3.36
N SER A 108 24.65 11.45 -2.59
CA SER A 108 24.22 12.79 -2.99
C SER A 108 25.14 13.51 -3.99
N ALA A 109 25.52 12.84 -5.07
CA ALA A 109 26.37 13.33 -6.14
C ALA A 109 25.50 13.74 -7.34
N GLY A 110 25.02 14.98 -7.29
CA GLY A 110 24.41 15.63 -8.45
C GLY A 110 22.88 15.67 -8.42
N GLY A 111 22.34 16.77 -7.89
CA GLY A 111 21.02 17.32 -8.20
C GLY A 111 19.90 16.30 -8.48
N HIS A 112 19.48 15.53 -7.48
CA HIS A 112 18.28 14.70 -7.61
C HIS A 112 17.18 15.20 -6.68
N ARG A 113 16.02 15.48 -7.31
CA ARG A 113 14.76 15.85 -6.66
C ARG A 113 14.36 14.70 -5.75
N GLN A 114 14.31 14.96 -4.44
CA GLN A 114 13.73 14.05 -3.46
C GLN A 114 12.37 13.55 -3.96
N GLU A 115 12.16 12.24 -3.95
CA GLU A 115 10.85 11.66 -4.22
C GLU A 115 9.90 12.13 -3.12
N GLN A 116 8.95 12.99 -3.48
CA GLN A 116 7.95 13.49 -2.55
C GLN A 116 6.81 12.47 -2.46
N ILE A 117 6.67 11.81 -1.31
CA ILE A 117 5.50 10.99 -1.01
C ILE A 117 4.38 11.95 -0.59
N TYR A 118 3.38 12.13 -1.44
CA TYR A 118 2.20 12.91 -1.10
C TYR A 118 1.14 11.99 -0.49
N VAL A 119 0.98 12.10 0.83
CA VAL A 119 -0.17 11.51 1.52
C VAL A 119 -1.31 12.50 1.40
N MET A 120 -2.27 12.20 0.53
CA MET A 120 -3.47 13.01 0.39
C MET A 120 -4.43 12.66 1.53
N SER A 121 -4.61 13.62 2.44
CA SER A 121 -5.66 13.57 3.44
C SER A 121 -7.00 13.74 2.73
N ALA A 122 -7.76 12.65 2.63
CA ALA A 122 -9.17 12.72 2.28
C ALA A 122 -9.94 13.25 3.51
N LEU A 123 -9.81 14.55 3.78
CA LEU A 123 -10.71 15.27 4.68
C LEU A 123 -11.88 15.77 3.85
N GLN A 124 -12.96 14.98 3.82
CA GLN A 124 -14.35 15.44 3.77
C GLN A 124 -15.22 14.46 4.55
#